data_AF-Q6HKJ4-F1
#
_entry.id   AF-Q6HKJ4-F1
#
_cell.length_a   1.000
_cell.length_b   1.000
_cell.length_c   1.000
_cell.angle_alpha   90.00
_cell.angle_beta   90.00
_cell.angle_gamma   90.00
#
_symmetry.space_group_name_H-M   'P 1'
#
loop_
_entity.id
_entity.type
_entity.pdbx_description
1 polymer ?
#
loop_
_entity_poly.entity_id
_entity_poly.type
_entity_poly.pdbx_seq_one_letter_code
_entity_poly.pdbx_strand_id
1 'polypeptide(L)'
;MRKILIEVRESLLKKKGFFILILAQTCLLFSLLSALYLYFFDVDTKTKSFYAQFKGKSIYQLSDQLFNEKEKYFFSNVAELKKLKNFYHTLLNSKEFLYLNTTLQHVGVRNFKGDPTFLVGYEEGTVRDPYEKAKGSGTFARVKSIQLNQNVFSTFNVKVQNGVPFEKNDFLFEKGKKVPILLGAEYQSFYNIGDTIYVDYLNRVLEGKVVGILQKNTLFPARENTEFYADRYIILPEFIMKEDPIEKEDISFEQKHYLHVVNGQIFTDKDMISVRKSIHMISQKTNFHDFTIIGANTIGISLMFAMMKQNTQLLLLFTTVLFAFCIFSISLSLIMKWDTNIKKYAIHLISGATISQIFWYTFAEVLFIIGISLTFVFLFIQFVGKMPIHYYSILSGVALTIIVLGMLPFYLKLKQANIAKMLKKKE
;
A
#
# COMPACT_ATOMS: atom_id res chain seq x y z
N MET A 1 10.58 39.74 26.75
CA MET A 1 9.48 39.03 26.06
C MET A 1 8.37 39.95 25.54
N ARG A 2 7.71 40.80 26.36
CA ARG A 2 6.58 41.66 25.92
C ARG A 2 6.89 42.57 24.71
N LYS A 3 8.09 43.17 24.65
CA LYS A 3 8.55 44.00 23.51
C LYS A 3 8.73 43.20 22.20
N ILE A 4 9.18 41.94 22.29
CA ILE A 4 9.36 41.04 21.12
C ILE A 4 7.98 40.77 20.48
N LEU A 5 6.98 40.45 21.32
CA LEU A 5 5.64 40.10 20.84
C LEU A 5 4.93 41.27 20.14
N ILE A 6 5.11 42.48 20.67
CA ILE A 6 4.52 43.71 20.11
C ILE A 6 5.13 44.02 18.75
N GLU A 7 6.46 43.90 18.61
CA GLU A 7 7.16 44.15 17.34
C GLU A 7 6.84 43.10 16.27
N VAL A 8 6.73 41.82 16.65
CA VAL A 8 6.27 40.76 15.73
C VAL A 8 4.85 41.09 15.24
N ARG A 9 3.92 41.41 16.15
CA ARG A 9 2.55 41.76 15.78
C ARG A 9 2.47 42.98 14.86
N GLU A 10 3.22 44.04 15.14
CA GLU A 10 3.24 45.26 14.33
C GLU A 10 3.82 45.02 12.93
N SER A 11 4.87 44.19 12.83
CA SER A 11 5.47 43.78 11.56
C SER A 11 4.50 43.02 10.67
N LEU A 12 3.80 42.04 11.25
CA LEU A 12 2.83 41.20 10.54
C LEU A 12 1.64 41.99 10.00
N LEU A 13 1.19 43.02 10.73
CA LEU A 13 0.05 43.84 10.34
C LEU A 13 0.37 44.85 9.22
N LYS A 14 1.62 45.30 9.09
CA LYS A 14 2.04 46.28 8.07
C LYS A 14 2.27 45.69 6.68
N LYS A 15 2.63 44.41 6.55
CA LYS A 15 2.88 43.74 5.26
C LYS A 15 2.17 42.37 5.16
N LYS A 16 0.85 42.36 5.41
CA LYS A 16 0.01 41.16 5.44
C LYS A 16 0.14 40.28 4.18
N GLY A 17 0.22 40.89 2.99
CA GLY A 17 0.32 40.14 1.73
C GLY A 17 1.58 39.28 1.63
N PHE A 18 2.76 39.84 1.94
CA PHE A 18 4.03 39.09 1.92
C PHE A 18 4.07 38.00 3.00
N PHE A 19 3.52 38.27 4.18
CA PHE A 19 3.42 37.26 5.24
C PHE A 19 2.54 36.09 4.81
N ILE A 20 1.34 36.37 4.27
CA ILE A 20 0.42 35.33 3.79
C ILE A 20 1.06 34.51 2.67
N LEU A 21 1.80 35.14 1.75
CA LEU A 21 2.51 34.44 0.68
C LEU A 21 3.58 33.49 1.21
N ILE A 22 4.44 33.93 2.16
CA ILE A 22 5.48 33.06 2.75
C ILE A 22 4.82 31.93 3.55
N LEU A 23 3.74 32.21 4.28
CA LEU A 23 2.99 31.20 5.02
C LEU A 23 2.40 30.14 4.08
N ALA A 24 1.72 30.57 3.01
CA ALA A 24 1.14 29.67 2.02
C ALA A 24 2.23 28.82 1.33
N GLN A 25 3.34 29.44 0.97
CA GLN A 25 4.46 28.78 0.30
C GLN A 25 5.14 27.73 1.20
N THR A 26 5.40 28.06 2.47
CA THR A 26 5.99 27.13 3.43
C THR A 26 5.03 25.98 3.78
N CYS A 27 3.73 26.27 3.88
CA CYS A 27 2.71 25.24 4.06
C CYS A 27 2.66 24.27 2.87
N LEU A 28 2.68 24.80 1.65
CA LEU A 28 2.72 23.98 0.42
C LEU A 28 3.98 23.10 0.37
N LEU A 29 5.14 23.65 0.70
CA LEU A 29 6.40 22.89 0.75
C LEU A 29 6.33 21.74 1.74
N PHE A 30 5.89 21.98 2.98
CA PHE A 30 5.78 20.92 3.99
C PHE A 30 4.72 19.88 3.62
N SER A 31 3.64 20.29 2.95
CA SER A 31 2.61 19.37 2.45
C SER A 31 3.16 18.45 1.36
N LEU A 32 3.96 18.99 0.42
CA LEU A 32 4.64 18.19 -0.61
C LEU A 32 5.71 17.27 -0.04
N LEU A 33 6.49 17.72 0.94
CA LEU A 33 7.43 16.85 1.66
C LEU A 33 6.70 15.71 2.38
N SER A 34 5.52 15.98 2.93
CA SER A 34 4.69 14.95 3.56
C SER A 34 4.17 13.94 2.55
N ALA A 35 3.71 14.40 1.38
CA ALA A 35 3.29 13.53 0.28
C ALA A 35 4.46 12.67 -0.25
N LEU A 36 5.66 13.24 -0.40
CA LEU A 36 6.86 12.50 -0.79
C LEU A 36 7.25 11.47 0.27
N TYR A 37 7.18 11.82 1.55
CA TYR A 37 7.46 10.88 2.63
C TYR A 37 6.49 9.70 2.59
N LEU A 38 5.19 9.96 2.47
CA LEU A 38 4.17 8.91 2.34
C LEU A 38 4.41 8.04 1.11
N TYR A 39 4.76 8.66 -0.02
CA TYR A 39 5.10 7.93 -1.23
C TYR A 39 6.30 7.01 -1.00
N PHE A 40 7.41 7.51 -0.44
CA PHE A 40 8.59 6.66 -0.19
C PHE A 40 8.34 5.60 0.89
N PHE A 41 7.51 5.89 1.89
CA PHE A 41 7.13 4.92 2.90
C PHE A 41 6.27 3.78 2.31
N ASP A 42 5.29 4.12 1.47
CA ASP A 42 4.43 3.15 0.77
C ASP A 42 5.12 2.48 -0.44
N VAL A 43 6.14 3.13 -1.00
CA VAL A 43 6.97 2.53 -2.04
C VAL A 43 8.03 1.62 -1.45
N ASP A 44 8.63 1.87 -0.29
CA ASP A 44 9.56 0.89 0.32
C ASP A 44 8.84 -0.41 0.74
N THR A 45 7.56 -0.32 1.10
CA THR A 45 6.71 -1.50 1.29
C THR A 45 6.37 -2.18 -0.04
N LYS A 46 6.13 -1.42 -1.12
CA LYS A 46 5.83 -1.94 -2.48
C LYS A 46 7.05 -2.25 -3.36
N THR A 47 8.27 -1.80 -3.08
CA THR A 47 9.51 -2.25 -3.77
C THR A 47 9.94 -3.62 -3.27
N LYS A 48 9.43 -4.03 -2.11
CA LYS A 48 9.39 -5.43 -1.65
C LYS A 48 8.20 -6.22 -2.25
N SER A 49 7.43 -5.64 -3.18
CA SER A 49 6.31 -6.33 -3.83
C SER A 49 6.75 -7.62 -4.51
N PHE A 50 5.84 -8.60 -4.48
CA PHE A 50 5.87 -9.83 -5.24
C PHE A 50 6.23 -9.60 -6.72
N TYR A 51 5.75 -8.53 -7.35
CA TYR A 51 6.05 -8.29 -8.76
C TYR A 51 7.45 -7.73 -9.00
N ALA A 52 8.08 -7.11 -8.00
CA ALA A 52 9.43 -6.57 -8.12
C ALA A 52 10.48 -7.67 -8.36
N GLN A 53 10.33 -8.85 -7.73
CA GLN A 53 11.19 -10.03 -7.98
C GLN A 53 11.01 -10.61 -9.39
N PHE A 54 9.94 -10.26 -10.10
CA PHE A 54 9.69 -10.65 -11.49
C PHE A 54 9.98 -9.52 -12.48
N LYS A 55 10.77 -8.53 -12.09
CA LYS A 55 11.20 -7.44 -12.98
C LYS A 55 11.88 -8.01 -14.23
N GLY A 56 11.33 -7.70 -15.40
CA GLY A 56 11.80 -8.19 -16.70
C GLY A 56 11.08 -9.43 -17.22
N LYS A 57 10.25 -10.10 -16.39
CA LYS A 57 9.36 -11.17 -16.84
C LYS A 57 8.06 -10.61 -17.44
N SER A 58 7.51 -11.34 -18.39
CA SER A 58 6.14 -11.17 -18.87
C SER A 58 5.15 -11.92 -17.99
N ILE A 59 4.02 -11.25 -17.69
CA ILE A 59 2.95 -11.78 -16.85
C ILE A 59 1.68 -11.83 -17.68
N TYR A 60 1.18 -13.02 -17.96
CA TYR A 60 -0.05 -13.24 -18.71
C TYR A 60 -1.15 -13.73 -17.78
N GLN A 61 -2.39 -13.32 -18.01
CA GLN A 61 -3.53 -13.89 -17.28
C GLN A 61 -4.17 -14.99 -18.13
N LEU A 62 -4.42 -16.14 -17.50
CA LEU A 62 -5.22 -17.20 -18.07
C LEU A 62 -6.63 -17.11 -17.47
N SER A 63 -7.62 -17.10 -18.34
CA SER A 63 -9.02 -17.14 -17.92
C SER A 63 -9.75 -18.25 -18.64
N ASP A 64 -10.59 -19.02 -17.95
CA ASP A 64 -11.51 -19.90 -18.64
C ASP A 64 -12.59 -19.08 -19.39
N GLN A 65 -13.28 -19.73 -20.33
CA GLN A 65 -14.42 -19.19 -21.07
C GLN A 65 -15.73 -19.93 -20.75
N LEU A 66 -15.82 -20.58 -19.59
CA LEU A 66 -16.98 -21.33 -19.13
C LEU A 66 -17.99 -20.35 -18.52
N PHE A 67 -18.68 -19.63 -19.39
CA PHE A 67 -19.77 -18.73 -19.03
C PHE A 67 -21.08 -19.19 -19.67
N ASN A 68 -22.21 -18.85 -19.06
CA ASN A 68 -23.55 -19.09 -19.61
C ASN A 68 -23.78 -20.57 -19.95
N GLU A 69 -24.09 -20.90 -21.21
CA GLU A 69 -24.38 -22.27 -21.63
C GLU A 69 -23.19 -23.21 -21.50
N LYS A 70 -21.95 -22.71 -21.64
CA LYS A 70 -20.74 -23.53 -21.44
C LYS A 70 -20.55 -23.92 -19.97
N GLU A 71 -20.88 -23.01 -19.07
CA GLU A 71 -20.87 -23.27 -17.62
C GLU A 71 -21.91 -24.33 -17.26
N LYS A 72 -23.14 -24.19 -17.76
CA LYS A 72 -24.21 -25.19 -17.57
C LYS A 72 -23.79 -26.56 -18.11
N TYR A 73 -23.18 -26.59 -19.30
CA TYR A 73 -22.64 -27.82 -19.88
C TYR A 73 -21.56 -28.45 -18.99
N PHE A 74 -20.60 -27.66 -18.52
CA PHE A 74 -19.56 -28.12 -17.61
C PHE A 74 -20.13 -28.73 -16.32
N PHE A 75 -21.11 -28.09 -15.69
CA PHE A 75 -21.75 -28.61 -14.48
C PHE A 75 -22.58 -29.88 -14.70
N SER A 76 -23.11 -30.08 -15.91
CA SER A 76 -23.90 -31.27 -16.27
C SER A 76 -23.07 -32.46 -16.76
N ASN A 77 -21.80 -32.25 -17.13
CA ASN A 77 -20.95 -33.30 -17.67
C ASN A 77 -19.66 -33.52 -16.84
N VAL A 78 -19.64 -34.62 -16.08
CA VAL A 78 -18.51 -35.02 -15.23
C VAL A 78 -17.22 -35.27 -16.04
N ALA A 79 -17.32 -35.65 -17.32
CA ALA A 79 -16.13 -35.84 -18.15
C ALA A 79 -15.36 -34.53 -18.40
N GLU A 80 -16.04 -33.37 -18.36
CA GLU A 80 -15.39 -32.07 -18.51
C GLU A 80 -14.54 -31.71 -17.30
N LEU A 81 -14.94 -32.13 -16.09
CA LEU A 81 -14.13 -31.97 -14.89
C LEU A 81 -12.76 -32.64 -15.06
N LYS A 82 -12.72 -33.86 -15.62
CA LYS A 82 -11.46 -34.58 -15.85
C LYS A 82 -10.52 -33.84 -16.80
N LYS A 83 -11.05 -33.23 -17.87
CA LYS A 83 -10.27 -32.41 -18.81
C LYS A 83 -9.68 -31.18 -18.11
N LEU A 84 -10.49 -30.50 -17.29
CA LEU A 84 -10.08 -29.31 -16.54
C LEU A 84 -9.03 -29.64 -15.46
N LYS A 85 -9.22 -30.75 -14.72
CA LYS A 85 -8.24 -31.28 -13.77
C LYS A 85 -6.88 -31.50 -14.43
N ASN A 86 -6.87 -32.19 -15.56
CA ASN A 86 -5.65 -32.49 -16.31
C ASN A 86 -4.99 -31.21 -16.87
N PHE A 87 -5.80 -30.27 -17.35
CA PHE A 87 -5.34 -28.97 -17.82
C PHE A 87 -4.63 -28.21 -16.69
N TYR A 88 -5.29 -28.00 -15.55
CA TYR A 88 -4.70 -27.35 -14.39
C TYR A 88 -3.43 -28.06 -13.89
N HIS A 89 -3.46 -29.39 -13.77
CA HIS A 89 -2.30 -30.15 -13.32
C HIS A 89 -1.10 -30.00 -14.27
N THR A 90 -1.35 -29.91 -15.58
CA THR A 90 -0.28 -29.68 -16.57
C THR A 90 0.25 -28.24 -16.50
N LEU A 91 -0.62 -27.25 -16.24
CA LEU A 91 -0.20 -25.86 -16.01
C LEU A 91 0.68 -25.73 -14.77
N LEU A 92 0.22 -26.29 -13.64
CA LEU A 92 0.90 -26.22 -12.34
C LEU A 92 2.32 -26.80 -12.39
N ASN A 93 2.52 -27.86 -13.20
CA ASN A 93 3.78 -28.59 -13.33
C ASN A 93 4.58 -28.23 -14.61
N SER A 94 4.22 -27.15 -15.30
CA SER A 94 4.93 -26.71 -16.50
C SER A 94 6.39 -26.34 -16.19
N LYS A 95 7.31 -26.75 -17.07
CA LYS A 95 8.72 -26.31 -17.04
C LYS A 95 8.96 -25.07 -17.92
N GLU A 96 7.98 -24.69 -18.74
CA GLU A 96 8.13 -23.59 -19.69
C GLU A 96 7.80 -22.22 -19.12
N PHE A 97 7.05 -22.20 -18.02
CA PHE A 97 6.59 -21.00 -17.32
C PHE A 97 6.23 -21.36 -15.89
N LEU A 98 6.21 -20.36 -15.01
CA LEU A 98 5.71 -20.48 -13.65
C LEU A 98 4.23 -20.12 -13.62
N TYR A 99 3.38 -21.08 -13.21
CA TYR A 99 1.94 -20.87 -13.09
C TYR A 99 1.53 -20.61 -11.64
N LEU A 100 0.97 -19.44 -11.39
CA LEU A 100 0.57 -18.97 -10.07
C LEU A 100 -0.93 -18.71 -10.05
N ASN A 101 -1.64 -19.23 -9.07
CA ASN A 101 -3.05 -18.90 -8.87
C ASN A 101 -3.31 -18.47 -7.43
N THR A 102 -4.06 -17.39 -7.33
CA THR A 102 -4.55 -16.82 -6.09
C THR A 102 -6.04 -16.53 -6.27
N THR A 103 -6.86 -17.16 -5.45
CA THR A 103 -8.32 -16.95 -5.47
C THR A 103 -8.77 -16.22 -4.20
N LEU A 104 -9.58 -15.18 -4.35
CA LEU A 104 -10.18 -14.43 -3.23
C LEU A 104 -11.63 -14.86 -2.99
N GLN A 105 -11.84 -16.16 -2.79
CA GLN A 105 -13.16 -16.69 -2.45
C GLN A 105 -13.33 -16.70 -0.93
N HIS A 106 -14.29 -15.92 -0.44
CA HIS A 106 -14.70 -15.95 0.96
C HIS A 106 -15.21 -17.32 1.39
N VAL A 107 -15.13 -17.58 2.69
CA VAL A 107 -15.59 -18.84 3.29
C VAL A 107 -16.56 -18.58 4.42
N GLY A 108 -17.48 -19.51 4.64
CA GLY A 108 -18.32 -19.52 5.83
C GLY A 108 -17.55 -20.11 7.00
N VAL A 109 -17.34 -19.38 8.09
CA VAL A 109 -16.75 -19.95 9.31
C VAL A 109 -17.82 -20.18 10.35
N ARG A 110 -17.96 -21.45 10.77
CA ARG A 110 -18.95 -21.84 11.77
C ARG A 110 -18.59 -21.24 13.13
N ASN A 111 -19.56 -20.61 13.80
CA ASN A 111 -19.41 -20.02 15.13
C ASN A 111 -18.16 -19.12 15.23
N PHE A 112 -18.01 -18.21 14.26
CA PHE A 112 -16.85 -17.34 14.12
C PHE A 112 -16.58 -16.51 15.39
N LYS A 113 -15.32 -16.50 15.84
CA LYS A 113 -14.89 -15.82 17.08
C LYS A 113 -14.35 -14.40 16.90
N GLY A 114 -14.06 -13.98 15.66
CA GLY A 114 -13.47 -12.68 15.37
C GLY A 114 -14.51 -11.56 15.30
N ASP A 115 -14.03 -10.32 15.21
CA ASP A 115 -14.89 -9.14 15.06
C ASP A 115 -15.28 -8.87 13.59
N PRO A 116 -16.17 -7.89 13.32
CA PRO A 116 -16.65 -7.61 11.96
C PRO A 116 -15.56 -7.24 10.95
N THR A 117 -14.38 -6.78 11.37
CA THR A 117 -13.30 -6.37 10.47
C THR A 117 -12.77 -7.52 9.60
N PHE A 118 -12.96 -8.77 10.03
CA PHE A 118 -12.57 -9.99 9.32
C PHE A 118 -13.62 -10.44 8.28
N LEU A 119 -14.81 -9.83 8.28
CA LEU A 119 -15.92 -10.21 7.42
C LEU A 119 -15.85 -9.49 6.08
N VAL A 120 -16.33 -10.15 5.03
CA VAL A 120 -16.47 -9.54 3.71
C VAL A 120 -17.56 -8.48 3.74
N GLY A 121 -17.33 -7.35 3.07
CA GLY A 121 -18.23 -6.20 3.06
C GLY A 121 -17.94 -5.20 4.18
N TYR A 122 -16.96 -5.44 5.07
CA TYR A 122 -16.66 -4.54 6.19
C TYR A 122 -16.19 -3.16 5.71
N GLU A 123 -15.24 -3.13 4.79
CA GLU A 123 -14.71 -1.90 4.21
C GLU A 123 -15.79 -1.11 3.46
N GLU A 124 -16.75 -1.81 2.86
CA GLU A 124 -17.87 -1.23 2.12
C GLU A 124 -19.09 -0.92 3.00
N GLY A 125 -19.08 -1.27 4.28
CA GLY A 125 -20.24 -1.14 5.17
C GLY A 125 -21.43 -2.06 4.81
N THR A 126 -21.18 -3.15 4.08
CA THR A 126 -22.18 -4.09 3.55
C THR A 126 -22.05 -5.50 4.14
N VAL A 127 -21.52 -5.61 5.36
CA VAL A 127 -21.42 -6.89 6.10
C VAL A 127 -22.80 -7.54 6.18
N ARG A 128 -22.87 -8.80 5.76
CA ARG A 128 -24.10 -9.60 5.80
C ARG A 128 -24.15 -10.45 7.06
N ASP A 129 -25.37 -10.64 7.57
CA ASP A 129 -25.60 -11.52 8.71
C ASP A 129 -25.13 -12.96 8.44
N PRO A 130 -24.66 -13.67 9.49
CA PRO A 130 -24.35 -15.09 9.40
C PRO A 130 -25.52 -15.92 8.87
N TYR A 131 -25.23 -17.01 8.18
CA TYR A 131 -26.24 -17.91 7.62
C TYR A 131 -26.18 -19.30 8.24
N GLU A 132 -27.27 -20.05 8.20
CA GLU A 132 -27.27 -21.48 8.54
C GLU A 132 -27.38 -22.32 7.26
N LYS A 133 -26.65 -23.44 7.17
CA LYS A 133 -26.81 -24.38 6.04
C LYS A 133 -28.00 -25.31 6.22
N ALA A 134 -28.20 -25.77 7.44
CA ALA A 134 -29.34 -26.55 7.88
C ALA A 134 -29.73 -26.10 9.28
N LYS A 135 -31.02 -26.21 9.62
CA LYS A 135 -31.52 -25.81 10.93
C LYS A 135 -30.75 -26.52 12.04
N GLY A 136 -30.14 -25.76 12.94
CA GLY A 136 -29.34 -26.31 14.06
C GLY A 136 -27.91 -26.72 13.70
N SER A 137 -27.47 -26.49 12.46
CA SER A 137 -26.08 -26.70 12.05
C SER A 137 -25.11 -25.60 12.50
N GLY A 138 -25.55 -24.66 13.34
CA GLY A 138 -24.76 -23.49 13.74
C GLY A 138 -24.67 -22.45 12.63
N THR A 139 -24.23 -21.24 12.99
CA THR A 139 -24.18 -20.10 12.08
C THR A 139 -22.81 -19.98 11.44
N PHE A 140 -22.78 -19.61 10.16
CA PHE A 140 -21.59 -19.42 9.35
C PHE A 140 -21.45 -17.94 9.00
N ALA A 141 -20.38 -17.30 9.48
CA ALA A 141 -20.05 -15.93 9.12
C ALA A 141 -19.22 -15.90 7.83
N ARG A 142 -19.43 -14.91 6.95
CA ARG A 142 -18.69 -14.79 5.68
C ARG A 142 -17.35 -14.10 5.92
N VAL A 143 -16.33 -14.91 6.14
CA VAL A 143 -14.98 -14.48 6.49
C VAL A 143 -14.12 -14.32 5.25
N LYS A 144 -13.27 -13.29 5.24
CA LYS A 144 -12.25 -13.06 4.22
C LYS A 144 -11.32 -14.26 4.13
N SER A 145 -11.15 -14.78 2.92
CA SER A 145 -10.29 -15.93 2.68
C SER A 145 -9.56 -15.82 1.36
N ILE A 146 -8.39 -16.45 1.32
CA ILE A 146 -7.56 -16.61 0.14
C ILE A 146 -7.23 -18.09 -0.04
N GLN A 147 -7.27 -18.54 -1.28
CA GLN A 147 -6.80 -19.85 -1.70
C GLN A 147 -5.54 -19.67 -2.56
N LEU A 148 -4.50 -20.42 -2.26
CA LEU A 148 -3.19 -20.32 -2.90
C LEU A 148 -2.75 -21.65 -3.47
N ASN A 149 -2.25 -21.67 -4.72
CA ASN A 149 -1.56 -22.86 -5.21
C ASN A 149 -0.16 -23.02 -4.60
N GLN A 150 0.38 -24.23 -4.71
CA GLN A 150 1.71 -24.56 -4.16
C GLN A 150 2.82 -23.67 -4.73
N ASN A 151 2.71 -23.26 -6.00
CA ASN A 151 3.70 -22.41 -6.63
C ASN A 151 3.71 -21.00 -6.03
N VAL A 152 2.56 -20.42 -5.69
CA VAL A 152 2.52 -19.10 -5.00
C VAL A 152 3.18 -19.21 -3.64
N PHE A 153 2.80 -20.22 -2.86
CA PHE A 153 3.30 -20.39 -1.50
C PHE A 153 4.83 -20.60 -1.46
N SER A 154 5.35 -21.46 -2.36
CA SER A 154 6.79 -21.72 -2.47
C SER A 154 7.59 -20.53 -3.02
N THR A 155 7.02 -19.76 -3.94
CA THR A 155 7.64 -18.57 -4.51
C THR A 155 7.73 -17.43 -3.49
N PHE A 156 6.71 -17.27 -2.64
CA PHE A 156 6.61 -16.12 -1.75
C PHE A 156 7.39 -16.25 -0.43
N ASN A 157 8.05 -17.40 -0.19
CA ASN A 157 8.75 -17.71 1.08
C ASN A 157 7.95 -17.23 2.30
N VAL A 158 6.68 -17.63 2.35
CA VAL A 158 5.70 -17.17 3.34
C VAL A 158 6.23 -17.43 4.75
N LYS A 159 6.41 -16.37 5.53
CA LYS A 159 6.90 -16.47 6.91
C LYS A 159 5.74 -16.66 7.87
N VAL A 160 5.82 -17.74 8.63
CA VAL A 160 4.92 -18.06 9.72
C VAL A 160 5.56 -17.60 11.02
N GLN A 161 4.81 -16.83 11.82
CA GLN A 161 5.26 -16.37 13.13
C GLN A 161 5.11 -17.46 14.19
N ASN A 162 3.99 -18.19 14.18
CA ASN A 162 3.68 -19.28 15.10
C ASN A 162 3.17 -20.50 14.33
N GLY A 163 3.62 -21.70 14.71
CA GLY A 163 3.24 -22.95 14.02
C GLY A 163 4.14 -23.27 12.82
N VAL A 164 3.60 -23.95 11.82
CA VAL A 164 4.33 -24.42 10.64
C VAL A 164 3.71 -23.90 9.34
N PRO A 165 4.52 -23.61 8.30
CA PRO A 165 4.03 -23.28 6.97
C PRO A 165 3.43 -24.52 6.29
N PHE A 166 2.70 -24.31 5.19
CA PHE A 166 2.23 -25.43 4.36
C PHE A 166 3.39 -26.21 3.76
N GLU A 167 3.26 -27.53 3.80
CA GLU A 167 4.13 -28.48 3.11
C GLU A 167 3.49 -28.97 1.79
N LYS A 168 4.24 -29.68 0.96
CA LYS A 168 3.72 -30.16 -0.34
C LYS A 168 2.46 -31.03 -0.21
N ASN A 169 2.38 -31.84 0.85
CA ASN A 169 1.25 -32.74 1.09
C ASN A 169 -0.01 -31.99 1.54
N ASP A 170 0.12 -30.77 2.06
CA ASP A 170 -1.01 -29.95 2.51
C ASP A 170 -1.90 -29.49 1.36
N PHE A 171 -1.37 -29.49 0.13
CA PHE A 171 -2.11 -29.19 -1.09
C PHE A 171 -2.88 -30.40 -1.63
N LEU A 172 -2.67 -31.60 -1.08
CA LEU A 172 -3.39 -32.80 -1.52
C LEU A 172 -4.68 -32.95 -0.72
N PHE A 173 -5.82 -33.01 -1.41
CA PHE A 173 -7.12 -33.19 -0.75
C PHE A 173 -7.51 -34.67 -0.70
N GLU A 174 -7.90 -35.09 0.49
CA GLU A 174 -8.40 -36.43 0.79
C GLU A 174 -9.66 -36.32 1.64
N LYS A 175 -10.74 -36.98 1.21
CA LYS A 175 -12.04 -36.93 1.89
C LYS A 175 -11.90 -37.45 3.33
N GLY A 176 -12.47 -36.72 4.29
CA GLY A 176 -12.45 -37.08 5.71
C GLY A 176 -11.17 -36.74 6.46
N LYS A 177 -10.12 -36.24 5.78
CA LYS A 177 -8.95 -35.67 6.46
C LYS A 177 -9.17 -34.19 6.77
N LYS A 178 -8.62 -33.75 7.90
CA LYS A 178 -8.64 -32.33 8.25
C LYS A 178 -7.76 -31.54 7.29
N VAL A 179 -8.29 -30.45 6.75
CA VAL A 179 -7.53 -29.56 5.88
C VAL A 179 -6.64 -28.62 6.71
N PRO A 180 -5.39 -28.37 6.30
CA PRO A 180 -4.52 -27.45 7.01
C PRO A 180 -4.97 -26.01 6.73
N ILE A 181 -5.00 -25.18 7.76
CA ILE A 181 -5.39 -23.77 7.70
C ILE A 181 -4.26 -22.92 8.25
N LEU A 182 -3.86 -21.91 7.48
CA LEU A 182 -3.05 -20.80 7.97
C LEU A 182 -3.97 -19.60 8.24
N LEU A 183 -3.65 -18.82 9.27
CA LEU A 183 -4.39 -17.61 9.60
C LEU A 183 -3.49 -16.38 9.49
N GLY A 184 -4.08 -15.25 9.07
CA GLY A 184 -3.41 -13.95 9.14
C GLY A 184 -3.03 -13.54 10.57
N ALA A 185 -2.10 -12.61 10.69
CA ALA A 185 -1.52 -12.21 11.98
C ALA A 185 -2.57 -11.70 13.00
N GLU A 186 -3.65 -11.04 12.54
CA GLU A 186 -4.67 -10.50 13.45
C GLU A 186 -5.58 -11.58 14.05
N TYR A 187 -5.52 -12.82 13.56
CA TYR A 187 -6.24 -13.94 14.18
C TYR A 187 -5.59 -14.45 15.48
N GLN A 188 -4.36 -14.00 15.80
CA GLN A 188 -3.60 -14.51 16.94
C GLN A 188 -4.33 -14.34 18.29
N SER A 189 -5.21 -13.36 18.43
CA SER A 189 -6.02 -13.16 19.64
C SER A 189 -7.25 -14.07 19.73
N PHE A 190 -7.63 -14.76 18.65
CA PHE A 190 -8.89 -15.51 18.56
C PHE A 190 -8.73 -17.02 18.43
N TYR A 191 -7.61 -17.47 17.85
CA TYR A 191 -7.35 -18.88 17.58
C TYR A 191 -5.91 -19.27 17.94
N ASN A 192 -5.74 -20.52 18.37
CA ASN A 192 -4.45 -21.13 18.67
C ASN A 192 -4.06 -22.17 17.63
N ILE A 193 -2.76 -22.49 17.55
CA ILE A 193 -2.28 -23.61 16.74
C ILE A 193 -2.89 -24.91 17.28
N GLY A 194 -3.43 -25.74 16.38
CA GLY A 194 -4.13 -26.97 16.70
C GLY A 194 -5.65 -26.82 16.81
N ASP A 195 -6.19 -25.60 16.87
CA ASP A 195 -7.63 -25.36 16.89
C ASP A 195 -8.31 -25.97 15.65
N THR A 196 -9.51 -26.51 15.84
CA THR A 196 -10.35 -27.01 14.76
C THR A 196 -11.36 -25.93 14.36
N ILE A 197 -11.40 -25.61 13.07
CA ILE A 197 -12.33 -24.62 12.48
C ILE A 197 -13.15 -25.32 11.41
N TYR A 198 -14.47 -25.18 11.44
CA TYR A 198 -15.35 -25.71 10.38
C TYR A 198 -15.60 -24.63 9.34
N VAL A 199 -15.21 -24.90 8.10
CA VAL A 199 -15.20 -23.93 7.01
C VAL A 199 -16.13 -24.42 5.90
N ASP A 200 -17.19 -23.67 5.61
CA ASP A 200 -18.01 -23.85 4.41
C ASP A 200 -17.31 -23.20 3.23
N TYR A 201 -16.69 -24.03 2.39
CA TYR A 201 -16.00 -23.64 1.17
C TYR A 201 -16.71 -24.26 -0.03
N LEU A 202 -17.20 -23.41 -0.95
CA LEU A 202 -17.90 -23.83 -2.18
C LEU A 202 -19.10 -24.76 -1.91
N ASN A 203 -19.84 -24.48 -0.84
CA ASN A 203 -20.97 -25.25 -0.32
C ASN A 203 -20.59 -26.63 0.25
N ARG A 204 -19.33 -26.86 0.60
CA ARG A 204 -18.87 -28.04 1.35
C ARG A 204 -18.30 -27.61 2.69
N VAL A 205 -18.76 -28.24 3.77
CA VAL A 205 -18.17 -28.02 5.09
C VAL A 205 -16.92 -28.88 5.22
N LEU A 206 -15.78 -28.23 5.39
CA LEU A 206 -14.48 -28.81 5.62
C LEU A 206 -14.13 -28.69 7.10
N GLU A 207 -13.58 -29.75 7.67
CA GLU A 207 -12.97 -29.68 9.00
C GLU A 207 -11.51 -29.22 8.82
N GLY A 208 -11.20 -28.04 9.30
CA GLY A 208 -9.88 -27.43 9.21
C GLY A 208 -9.10 -27.50 10.52
N LYS A 209 -7.78 -27.62 10.45
CA LYS A 209 -6.87 -27.52 11.58
C LYS A 209 -5.96 -26.31 11.40
N VAL A 210 -5.90 -25.43 12.39
CA VAL A 210 -4.97 -24.29 12.38
C VAL A 210 -3.54 -24.83 12.55
N VAL A 211 -2.73 -24.76 11.50
CA VAL A 211 -1.34 -25.25 11.52
C VAL A 211 -0.32 -24.13 11.73
N GLY A 212 -0.68 -22.89 11.41
CA GLY A 212 0.20 -21.75 11.54
C GLY A 212 -0.51 -20.40 11.48
N ILE A 213 0.17 -19.36 11.98
CA ILE A 213 -0.25 -17.95 11.92
C ILE A 213 0.86 -17.16 11.23
N LEU A 214 0.50 -16.43 10.17
CA LEU A 214 1.41 -15.64 9.36
C LEU A 214 2.03 -14.49 10.14
N GLN A 215 3.22 -14.04 9.72
CA GLN A 215 3.80 -12.80 10.22
C GLN A 215 2.94 -11.60 9.81
N LYS A 216 2.89 -10.57 10.67
CA LYS A 216 2.20 -9.31 10.37
C LYS A 216 2.70 -8.67 9.07
N ASN A 217 1.78 -8.06 8.32
CA ASN A 217 2.00 -7.43 7.02
C ASN A 217 2.46 -8.43 5.94
N THR A 218 2.04 -9.70 6.01
CA THR A 218 2.28 -10.65 4.91
C THR A 218 1.42 -10.25 3.72
N LEU A 219 2.04 -10.05 2.55
CA LEU A 219 1.37 -9.67 1.30
C LEU A 219 1.15 -10.91 0.42
N PHE A 220 0.09 -10.95 -0.38
CA PHE A 220 -0.02 -11.93 -1.48
C PHE A 220 -0.37 -11.23 -2.79
N PRO A 221 0.10 -11.74 -3.94
CA PRO A 221 -0.39 -11.28 -5.23
C PRO A 221 -1.82 -11.75 -5.41
N ALA A 222 -2.69 -10.87 -5.92
CA ALA A 222 -4.00 -11.27 -6.41
C ALA A 222 -4.08 -11.00 -7.91
N ARG A 223 -5.00 -11.70 -8.59
CA ARG A 223 -5.26 -11.43 -10.02
C ARG A 223 -5.93 -10.07 -10.22
N GLU A 224 -6.84 -9.69 -9.31
CA GLU A 224 -7.69 -8.50 -9.40
C GLU A 224 -7.08 -7.26 -8.72
N ASN A 225 -6.30 -7.47 -7.66
CA ASN A 225 -5.53 -6.44 -6.96
C ASN A 225 -4.05 -6.69 -7.19
N THR A 226 -3.24 -5.64 -7.34
CA THR A 226 -1.78 -5.84 -7.40
C THR A 226 -1.31 -6.65 -6.20
N GLU A 227 -1.59 -6.23 -4.98
CA GLU A 227 -1.26 -6.96 -3.74
C GLU A 227 -2.24 -6.62 -2.63
N PHE A 228 -2.37 -7.48 -1.63
CA PHE A 228 -3.16 -7.19 -0.42
C PHE A 228 -2.54 -7.83 0.83
N TYR A 229 -2.83 -7.26 1.99
CA TYR A 229 -2.37 -7.77 3.30
C TYR A 229 -3.24 -8.93 3.78
N ALA A 230 -2.61 -10.04 4.11
CA ALA A 230 -3.26 -11.28 4.55
C ALA A 230 -3.65 -11.26 6.04
N ASP A 231 -3.36 -10.18 6.77
CA ASP A 231 -3.47 -10.09 8.24
C ASP A 231 -4.87 -10.48 8.77
N ARG A 232 -5.93 -10.18 8.01
CA ARG A 232 -7.34 -10.50 8.34
C ARG A 232 -7.94 -11.64 7.50
N TYR A 233 -7.11 -12.41 6.79
CA TYR A 233 -7.56 -13.48 5.91
C TYR A 233 -7.31 -14.87 6.51
N ILE A 234 -8.24 -15.79 6.25
CA ILE A 234 -7.99 -17.22 6.35
C ILE A 234 -7.30 -17.66 5.06
N ILE A 235 -6.26 -18.48 5.18
CA ILE A 235 -5.48 -18.97 4.06
C ILE A 235 -5.69 -20.47 3.95
N LEU A 236 -6.21 -20.89 2.80
CA LEU A 236 -6.40 -22.29 2.44
C LEU A 236 -5.47 -22.66 1.26
N PRO A 237 -5.00 -23.91 1.19
CA PRO A 237 -4.34 -24.37 -0.02
C PRO A 237 -5.36 -24.56 -1.15
N GLU A 238 -4.95 -24.29 -2.38
CA GLU A 238 -5.65 -24.78 -3.55
C GLU A 238 -5.39 -26.27 -3.69
N PHE A 239 -6.44 -27.03 -3.41
CA PHE A 239 -6.39 -28.47 -3.37
C PHE A 239 -6.14 -29.10 -4.75
N ILE A 240 -5.30 -30.13 -4.75
CA ILE A 240 -5.18 -31.14 -5.80
C ILE A 240 -5.98 -32.34 -5.34
N MET A 241 -7.07 -32.66 -6.04
CA MET A 241 -7.93 -33.79 -5.70
C MET A 241 -7.24 -35.10 -6.10
N LYS A 242 -7.03 -36.00 -5.14
CA LYS A 242 -6.36 -37.29 -5.39
C LYS A 242 -7.29 -38.35 -5.97
N GLU A 243 -8.55 -38.29 -5.60
CA GLU A 243 -9.57 -39.27 -5.96
C GLU A 243 -10.54 -38.68 -6.99
N ASP A 244 -11.15 -39.54 -7.79
CA ASP A 244 -12.25 -39.14 -8.65
C ASP A 244 -13.54 -39.04 -7.81
N PRO A 245 -14.35 -37.98 -7.98
CA PRO A 245 -15.53 -37.78 -7.17
C PRO A 245 -16.62 -38.79 -7.54
N ILE A 246 -17.23 -39.41 -6.53
CA ILE A 246 -18.27 -40.42 -6.70
C ILE A 246 -19.65 -39.82 -6.41
N GLU A 247 -19.79 -39.09 -5.30
CA GLU A 247 -21.06 -38.48 -4.87
C GLU A 247 -21.31 -37.16 -5.61
N LYS A 248 -22.59 -36.81 -5.78
CA LYS A 248 -23.01 -35.58 -6.48
C LYS A 248 -22.45 -34.32 -5.81
N GLU A 249 -22.41 -34.32 -4.48
CA GLU A 249 -21.86 -33.25 -3.67
C GLU A 249 -20.34 -33.10 -3.87
N ASP A 250 -19.62 -34.23 -3.99
CA ASP A 250 -18.20 -34.25 -4.29
C ASP A 250 -17.93 -33.69 -5.69
N ILE A 251 -18.70 -34.13 -6.69
CA ILE A 251 -18.62 -33.64 -8.08
C ILE A 251 -18.85 -32.12 -8.13
N SER A 252 -19.91 -31.62 -7.47
CA SER A 252 -20.23 -30.19 -7.47
C SER A 252 -19.16 -29.34 -6.79
N PHE A 253 -18.60 -29.83 -5.67
CA PHE A 253 -17.49 -29.16 -4.98
C PHE A 253 -16.25 -29.07 -5.87
N GLU A 254 -15.85 -30.19 -6.48
CA GLU A 254 -14.67 -30.23 -7.34
C GLU A 254 -14.85 -29.39 -8.62
N GLN A 255 -16.02 -29.42 -9.25
CA GLN A 255 -16.32 -28.56 -10.40
C GLN A 255 -16.12 -27.08 -10.06
N LYS A 256 -16.72 -26.59 -8.96
CA LYS A 256 -16.55 -25.20 -8.51
C LYS A 256 -15.11 -24.88 -8.16
N HIS A 257 -14.42 -25.80 -7.49
CA HIS A 257 -13.01 -25.64 -7.12
C HIS A 257 -12.13 -25.50 -8.36
N TYR A 258 -12.30 -26.38 -9.34
CA TYR A 258 -11.48 -26.35 -10.56
C TYR A 258 -11.77 -25.16 -11.47
N LEU A 259 -12.98 -24.60 -11.43
CA LEU A 259 -13.26 -23.30 -12.06
C LEU A 259 -12.45 -22.17 -11.39
N HIS A 260 -12.23 -22.21 -10.09
CA HIS A 260 -11.38 -21.20 -9.42
C HIS A 260 -9.89 -21.39 -9.74
N VAL A 261 -9.39 -22.63 -9.68
CA VAL A 261 -7.93 -22.86 -9.75
C VAL A 261 -7.32 -22.69 -11.15
N VAL A 262 -8.12 -22.84 -12.22
CA VAL A 262 -7.63 -22.69 -13.61
C VAL A 262 -7.36 -21.22 -14.01
N ASN A 263 -7.82 -20.27 -13.20
CA ASN A 263 -7.92 -18.85 -13.50
C ASN A 263 -6.69 -18.02 -13.06
N GLY A 264 -5.49 -18.55 -13.27
CA GLY A 264 -4.23 -17.99 -12.77
C GLY A 264 -3.43 -17.09 -13.71
N GLN A 265 -2.21 -16.82 -13.28
CA GLN A 265 -1.21 -16.01 -13.96
C GLN A 265 -0.01 -16.86 -14.39
N ILE A 266 0.53 -16.54 -15.56
CA ILE A 266 1.68 -17.19 -16.18
C ILE A 266 2.85 -16.21 -16.14
N PHE A 267 3.92 -16.56 -15.44
CA PHE A 267 5.16 -15.80 -15.33
C PHE A 267 6.25 -16.45 -16.18
N THR A 268 6.79 -15.71 -17.14
CA THR A 268 7.78 -16.23 -18.08
C THR A 268 8.58 -15.13 -18.74
N ASP A 269 9.75 -15.46 -19.28
CA ASP A 269 10.57 -14.53 -20.07
C ASP A 269 10.21 -14.60 -21.57
N LYS A 270 9.26 -15.48 -21.93
CA LYS A 270 8.78 -15.68 -23.30
C LYS A 270 7.77 -14.60 -23.71
N ASP A 271 7.67 -14.37 -25.01
CA ASP A 271 6.66 -13.50 -25.61
C ASP A 271 5.28 -14.17 -25.70
N MET A 272 4.26 -13.39 -26.08
CA MET A 272 2.86 -13.84 -26.07
C MET A 272 2.59 -14.96 -27.08
N ILE A 273 3.27 -14.97 -28.23
CA ILE A 273 3.10 -16.00 -29.27
C ILE A 273 3.64 -17.33 -28.74
N SER A 274 4.82 -17.29 -28.13
CA SER A 274 5.44 -18.46 -27.50
C SER A 274 4.55 -19.03 -26.39
N VAL A 275 4.02 -18.18 -25.49
CA VAL A 275 3.09 -18.62 -24.43
C VAL A 275 1.82 -19.23 -24.99
N ARG A 276 1.20 -18.60 -26.00
CA ARG A 276 0.01 -19.14 -26.67
C ARG A 276 0.28 -20.52 -27.26
N LYS A 277 1.44 -20.73 -27.88
CA LYS A 277 1.83 -22.04 -28.41
C LYS A 277 1.95 -23.07 -27.28
N SER A 278 2.62 -22.74 -26.18
CA SER A 278 2.77 -23.63 -25.02
C SER A 278 1.42 -24.05 -24.43
N ILE A 279 0.52 -23.10 -24.18
CA ILE A 279 -0.80 -23.39 -23.62
C ILE A 279 -1.68 -24.14 -24.64
N HIS A 280 -1.58 -23.84 -25.93
CA HIS A 280 -2.31 -24.58 -26.96
C HIS A 280 -1.88 -26.05 -27.04
N MET A 281 -0.58 -26.36 -26.87
CA MET A 281 -0.12 -27.75 -26.77
C MET A 281 -0.69 -28.46 -25.53
N ILE A 282 -0.76 -27.76 -24.39
CA ILE A 282 -1.39 -28.30 -23.17
C ILE A 282 -2.88 -28.57 -23.42
N SER A 283 -3.58 -27.61 -24.01
CA SER A 283 -4.99 -27.71 -24.38
C SER A 283 -5.28 -28.92 -25.29
N GLN A 284 -4.47 -29.13 -26.33
CA GLN A 284 -4.59 -30.30 -27.20
C GLN A 284 -4.38 -31.62 -26.42
N LYS A 285 -3.38 -31.67 -25.54
CA LYS A 285 -3.06 -32.86 -24.75
C LYS A 285 -4.17 -33.21 -23.75
N THR A 286 -4.83 -32.20 -23.15
CA THR A 286 -5.84 -32.40 -22.11
C THR A 286 -7.27 -32.33 -22.63
N ASN A 287 -7.43 -31.99 -23.91
CA ASN A 287 -8.71 -31.77 -24.59
C ASN A 287 -9.59 -30.67 -23.95
N PHE A 288 -8.96 -29.66 -23.33
CA PHE A 288 -9.64 -28.50 -22.76
C PHE A 288 -9.37 -27.26 -23.63
N HIS A 289 -10.42 -26.69 -24.22
CA HIS A 289 -10.30 -25.63 -25.24
C HIS A 289 -10.94 -24.30 -24.82
N ASP A 290 -11.73 -24.29 -23.74
CA ASP A 290 -12.48 -23.13 -23.28
C ASP A 290 -11.65 -22.21 -22.38
N PHE A 291 -10.63 -21.56 -22.96
CA PHE A 291 -9.80 -20.59 -22.27
C PHE A 291 -9.37 -19.44 -23.17
N THR A 292 -8.94 -18.35 -22.56
CA THR A 292 -8.29 -17.22 -23.20
C THR A 292 -7.04 -16.81 -22.43
N ILE A 293 -6.06 -16.32 -23.17
CA ILE A 293 -4.84 -15.74 -22.60
C ILE A 293 -4.91 -14.24 -22.83
N ILE A 294 -5.07 -13.52 -21.74
CA ILE A 294 -5.10 -12.07 -21.72
C ILE A 294 -3.65 -11.60 -21.64
N GLY A 295 -3.27 -10.81 -22.64
CA GLY A 295 -1.91 -10.36 -22.93
C GLY A 295 -1.27 -9.54 -21.83
N ALA A 296 0.06 -9.47 -21.88
CA ALA A 296 0.89 -9.01 -20.79
C ALA A 296 0.52 -7.60 -20.34
N ASN A 297 0.18 -7.47 -19.06
CA ASN A 297 0.15 -6.16 -18.43
C ASN A 297 1.57 -5.58 -18.31
N THR A 298 2.60 -6.10 -19.01
CA THR A 298 3.95 -5.53 -19.02
C THR A 298 3.95 -4.14 -19.59
N ILE A 299 3.21 -3.85 -20.67
CA ILE A 299 3.12 -2.48 -21.19
C ILE A 299 2.39 -1.60 -20.18
N GLY A 300 1.23 -2.01 -19.68
CA GLY A 300 0.45 -1.24 -18.69
C GLY A 300 1.19 -1.01 -17.36
N ILE A 301 1.78 -2.06 -16.79
CA ILE A 301 2.56 -2.04 -15.54
C ILE A 301 3.88 -1.30 -15.73
N SER A 302 4.61 -1.51 -16.83
CA SER A 302 5.85 -0.76 -17.09
C SER A 302 5.57 0.71 -17.38
N LEU A 303 4.48 1.04 -18.10
CA LEU A 303 4.00 2.41 -18.24
C LEU A 303 3.57 2.98 -16.90
N MET A 304 2.83 2.24 -16.06
CA MET A 304 2.47 2.70 -14.73
C MET A 304 3.70 2.94 -13.86
N PHE A 305 4.68 2.04 -13.84
CA PHE A 305 5.94 2.26 -13.11
C PHE A 305 6.73 3.43 -13.69
N ALA A 306 6.78 3.59 -15.01
CA ALA A 306 7.42 4.72 -15.66
C ALA A 306 6.71 6.04 -15.33
N MET A 307 5.38 6.07 -15.39
CA MET A 307 4.52 7.20 -15.02
C MET A 307 4.63 7.50 -13.52
N MET A 308 4.67 6.51 -12.64
CA MET A 308 4.89 6.68 -11.21
C MET A 308 6.28 7.25 -10.93
N LYS A 309 7.32 6.71 -11.58
CA LYS A 309 8.68 7.23 -11.48
C LYS A 309 8.76 8.67 -11.97
N GLN A 310 8.14 8.97 -13.11
CA GLN A 310 8.06 10.30 -13.69
C GLN A 310 7.30 11.27 -12.78
N ASN A 311 6.14 10.87 -12.24
CA ASN A 311 5.37 11.67 -11.28
C ASN A 311 6.18 11.97 -10.01
N THR A 312 6.94 10.99 -9.52
CA THR A 312 7.82 11.16 -8.35
C THR A 312 8.97 12.13 -8.67
N GLN A 313 9.58 12.01 -9.84
CA GLN A 313 10.61 12.93 -10.30
C GLN A 313 10.07 14.36 -10.44
N LEU A 314 8.84 14.53 -10.95
CA LEU A 314 8.16 15.83 -11.02
C LEU A 314 7.88 16.41 -9.63
N LEU A 315 7.36 15.60 -8.69
CA LEU A 315 7.13 16.02 -7.30
C LEU A 315 8.44 16.44 -6.61
N LEU A 316 9.53 15.70 -6.82
CA LEU A 316 10.84 16.03 -6.28
C LEU A 316 11.41 17.32 -6.89
N LEU A 317 11.23 17.52 -8.20
CA LEU A 317 11.58 18.77 -8.87
C LEU A 317 10.81 19.96 -8.30
N PHE A 318 9.48 19.88 -8.19
CA PHE A 318 8.66 20.96 -7.62
C PHE A 318 9.01 21.25 -6.16
N THR A 319 9.28 20.22 -5.37
CA THR A 319 9.71 20.38 -3.98
C THR A 319 11.05 21.11 -3.89
N THR A 320 12.01 20.77 -4.76
CA THR A 320 13.33 21.42 -4.80
C THR A 320 13.22 22.89 -5.21
N VAL A 321 12.41 23.18 -6.24
CA VAL A 321 12.17 24.56 -6.69
C VAL A 321 11.47 25.37 -5.59
N LEU A 322 10.45 24.83 -4.93
CA LEU A 322 9.76 25.50 -3.83
C LEU A 322 10.66 25.71 -2.61
N PHE A 323 11.55 24.77 -2.31
CA PHE A 323 12.54 24.91 -1.25
C PHE A 323 13.47 26.09 -1.51
N ALA A 324 14.04 26.18 -2.72
CA ALA A 324 14.87 27.32 -3.12
C ALA A 324 14.09 28.64 -3.09
N PHE A 325 12.85 28.62 -3.59
CA PHE A 325 11.97 29.78 -3.57
C PHE A 325 11.64 30.21 -2.13
N CYS A 326 11.54 29.29 -1.16
CA CYS A 326 11.25 29.63 0.24
C CYS A 326 12.41 30.39 0.85
N ILE A 327 13.64 29.92 0.62
CA ILE A 327 14.86 30.59 1.07
C ILE A 327 14.96 31.98 0.43
N PHE A 328 14.72 32.09 -0.88
CA PHE A 328 14.75 33.36 -1.60
C PHE A 328 13.69 34.34 -1.10
N SER A 329 12.43 33.90 -0.99
CA SER A 329 11.32 34.73 -0.50
C SER A 329 11.56 35.25 0.92
N ILE A 330 12.04 34.40 1.84
CA ILE A 330 12.38 34.82 3.20
C ILE A 330 13.54 35.81 3.19
N SER A 331 14.61 35.52 2.44
CA SER A 331 15.77 36.40 2.33
C SER A 331 15.40 37.78 1.79
N LEU A 332 14.63 37.81 0.70
CA LEU A 332 14.14 39.04 0.08
C LEU A 332 13.24 39.82 1.03
N SER A 333 12.32 39.14 1.71
CA SER A 333 11.43 39.76 2.70
C SER A 333 12.20 40.44 3.83
N LEU A 334 13.23 39.78 4.37
CA LEU A 334 14.08 40.33 5.43
C LEU A 334 14.91 41.53 4.94
N ILE A 335 15.47 41.46 3.72
CA ILE A 335 16.24 42.55 3.11
C ILE A 335 15.34 43.76 2.85
N MET A 336 14.15 43.56 2.27
CA MET A 336 13.19 44.64 2.03
C MET A 336 12.71 45.24 3.34
N LYS A 337 12.50 44.42 4.38
CA LYS A 337 12.12 44.88 5.71
C LYS A 337 13.22 45.73 6.34
N TRP A 338 14.48 45.34 6.21
CA TRP A 338 15.62 46.15 6.62
C TRP A 338 15.59 47.53 5.99
N ASP A 339 15.44 47.59 4.66
CA ASP A 339 15.48 48.86 3.94
C ASP A 339 14.29 49.76 4.28
N THR A 340 13.10 49.17 4.50
CA THR A 340 11.89 49.92 4.88
C THR A 340 12.00 50.47 6.31
N ASN A 341 12.55 49.69 7.25
CA ASN A 341 12.55 50.02 8.68
C ASN A 341 13.88 50.56 9.19
N ILE A 342 14.82 50.90 8.29
CA ILE A 342 16.19 51.29 8.66
C ILE A 342 16.22 52.47 9.65
N LYS A 343 15.29 53.43 9.52
CA LYS A 343 15.13 54.58 10.42
C LYS A 343 14.69 54.15 11.83
N LYS A 344 13.71 53.23 11.92
CA LYS A 344 13.23 52.67 13.20
C LYS A 344 14.36 51.91 13.91
N TYR A 345 15.12 51.11 13.16
CA TYR A 345 16.27 50.38 13.69
C TYR A 345 17.41 51.30 14.14
N ALA A 346 17.68 52.39 13.41
CA ALA A 346 18.67 53.39 13.82
C ALA A 346 18.31 54.07 15.15
N ILE A 347 17.02 54.41 15.36
CA ILE A 347 16.53 54.97 16.64
C ILE A 347 16.71 53.97 17.78
N HIS A 348 16.39 52.68 17.56
CA HIS A 348 16.62 51.64 18.56
C HIS A 348 18.10 51.51 18.92
N LEU A 349 19.01 51.53 17.93
CA LEU A 349 20.45 51.46 18.17
C LEU A 349 20.96 52.66 18.97
N ILE A 350 20.50 53.88 18.67
CA ILE A 350 20.84 55.10 19.43
C ILE A 350 20.28 55.01 20.87
N SER A 351 19.10 54.42 21.04
CA SER A 351 18.45 54.24 22.35
C SER A 351 19.08 53.10 23.19
N GLY A 352 20.23 52.57 22.76
CA GLY A 352 20.99 51.55 23.49
C GLY A 352 20.65 50.10 23.14
N ALA A 353 19.83 49.84 22.11
CA ALA A 353 19.62 48.48 21.63
C ALA A 353 20.85 47.96 20.87
N THR A 354 21.11 46.66 20.95
CA THR A 354 22.22 46.04 20.20
C THR A 354 21.76 45.46 18.86
N ILE A 355 22.68 45.34 17.89
CA ILE A 355 22.41 44.70 16.60
C ILE A 355 21.92 43.25 16.79
N SER A 356 22.41 42.56 17.83
CA SER A 356 21.96 41.20 18.19
C SER A 356 20.48 41.15 18.59
N GLN A 357 19.96 42.17 19.28
CA GLN A 357 18.54 42.23 19.62
C GLN A 357 17.66 42.35 18.36
N ILE A 358 18.10 43.15 17.37
CA ILE A 358 17.42 43.29 16.08
C ILE A 358 17.39 41.95 15.34
N PHE A 359 18.52 41.23 15.31
CA PHE A 359 18.59 39.90 14.73
C PHE A 359 17.63 38.91 15.40
N TRP A 360 17.59 38.88 16.73
CA TRP A 360 16.68 38.01 17.49
C TRP A 360 15.20 38.34 17.23
N TYR A 361 14.83 39.62 17.06
CA TYR A 361 13.46 39.99 16.69
C TYR A 361 13.07 39.42 15.32
N THR A 362 13.95 39.52 14.33
CA THR A 362 13.71 38.98 12.98
C THR A 362 13.71 37.46 12.96
N PHE A 363 14.59 36.81 13.74
CA PHE A 363 14.62 35.37 13.87
C PHE A 363 13.31 34.83 14.47
N ALA A 364 12.81 35.48 15.53
CA ALA A 364 11.56 35.08 16.18
C ALA A 364 10.35 35.18 15.23
N GLU A 365 10.33 36.15 14.33
CA GLU A 365 9.27 36.29 13.32
C GLU A 365 9.31 35.16 12.28
N VAL A 366 10.49 34.83 11.75
CA VAL A 366 10.64 33.71 10.79
C VAL A 366 10.29 32.38 11.46
N LEU A 367 10.74 32.17 12.70
CA LEU A 367 10.39 31.00 13.51
C LEU A 367 8.88 30.90 13.73
N PHE A 368 8.21 32.02 13.99
CA PHE A 368 6.76 32.06 14.18
C PHE A 368 6.01 31.66 12.89
N ILE A 369 6.41 32.18 11.73
CA ILE A 369 5.82 31.82 10.43
C ILE A 369 5.94 30.32 10.18
N ILE A 370 7.15 29.79 10.29
CA ILE A 370 7.43 28.37 10.02
C ILE A 370 6.75 27.46 11.04
N GLY A 371 6.70 27.88 12.32
CA GLY A 371 6.00 27.17 13.38
C GLY A 371 4.50 27.03 13.12
N ILE A 372 3.84 28.08 12.62
CA ILE A 372 2.43 28.01 12.21
C ILE A 372 2.26 27.02 11.06
N SER A 373 3.09 27.10 10.02
CA SER A 373 3.01 26.20 8.87
C SER A 373 3.20 24.73 9.26
N LEU A 374 4.18 24.42 10.12
CA LEU A 374 4.40 23.06 10.61
C LEU A 374 3.23 22.56 11.47
N THR A 375 2.71 23.41 12.37
CA THR A 375 1.56 23.04 13.21
C THR A 375 0.35 22.69 12.35
N PHE A 376 0.08 23.49 11.31
CA PHE A 376 -1.02 23.21 10.39
C PHE A 376 -0.85 21.87 9.66
N VAL A 377 0.33 21.59 9.12
CA VAL A 377 0.62 20.32 8.43
C VAL A 377 0.57 19.13 9.38
N PHE A 378 1.05 19.28 10.63
CA PHE A 378 0.97 18.23 11.64
C PHE A 378 -0.45 17.94 12.10
N LEU A 379 -1.35 18.94 12.15
CA LEU A 379 -2.76 18.70 12.41
C LEU A 379 -3.42 17.98 11.24
N PHE A 380 -3.11 18.39 10.01
CA PHE A 380 -3.66 17.77 8.81
C PHE A 380 -3.26 16.30 8.69
N ILE A 381 -2.00 15.96 8.95
CA ILE A 381 -1.51 14.57 8.78
C ILE A 381 -2.15 13.59 9.77
N GLN A 382 -2.61 14.05 10.95
CA GLN A 382 -3.32 13.19 11.91
C GLN A 382 -4.64 12.64 11.35
N PHE A 383 -5.29 13.35 10.42
CA PHE A 383 -6.47 12.84 9.73
C PHE A 383 -6.16 11.71 8.74
N VAL A 384 -4.92 11.67 8.24
CA VAL A 384 -4.46 10.61 7.33
C VAL A 384 -4.02 9.37 8.13
N GLY A 385 -3.34 9.56 9.26
CA GLY A 385 -2.96 8.46 10.15
C GLY A 385 -1.84 8.83 11.12
N LYS A 386 -1.46 7.86 11.98
CA LYS A 386 -0.34 8.03 12.92
C LYS A 386 0.99 7.87 12.18
N MET A 387 1.78 8.95 12.14
CA MET A 387 3.11 8.94 11.52
C MET A 387 4.20 8.54 12.53
N PRO A 388 5.27 7.86 12.10
CA PRO A 388 6.38 7.50 12.98
C PRO A 388 7.23 8.73 13.34
N ILE A 389 8.00 8.64 14.43
CA ILE A 389 8.70 9.82 14.98
C ILE A 389 9.73 10.44 14.02
N HIS A 390 10.35 9.63 13.14
CA HIS A 390 11.34 10.10 12.18
C HIS A 390 10.75 11.01 11.10
N TYR A 391 9.46 10.87 10.76
CA TYR A 391 8.75 11.79 9.87
C TYR A 391 8.81 13.24 10.37
N TYR A 392 8.45 13.44 11.64
CA TYR A 392 8.45 14.76 12.27
C TYR A 392 9.87 15.33 12.32
N SER A 393 10.88 14.49 12.59
CA SER A 393 12.28 14.90 12.62
C SER A 393 12.79 15.42 11.27
N ILE A 394 12.37 14.80 10.15
CA ILE A 394 12.74 15.23 8.79
C ILE A 394 12.18 16.62 8.51
N LEU A 395 10.89 16.83 8.77
CA LEU A 395 10.24 18.13 8.53
C LEU A 395 10.85 19.24 9.38
N SER A 396 11.13 18.98 10.66
CA SER A 396 11.84 19.91 11.54
C SER A 396 13.27 20.21 11.06
N GLY A 397 13.99 19.21 10.55
CA GLY A 397 15.33 19.40 9.97
C GLY A 397 15.34 20.29 8.73
N VAL A 398 14.36 20.10 7.82
CA VAL A 398 14.20 20.97 6.65
C VAL A 398 13.83 22.39 7.07
N ALA A 399 12.93 22.55 8.04
CA ALA A 399 12.55 23.84 8.59
C ALA A 399 13.76 24.62 9.16
N LEU A 400 14.62 23.95 9.92
CA LEU A 400 15.86 24.56 10.45
C LEU A 400 16.79 25.01 9.32
N THR A 401 16.94 24.20 8.28
CA THR A 401 17.76 24.56 7.11
C THR A 401 17.23 25.82 6.41
N ILE A 402 15.91 25.94 6.24
CA ILE A 402 15.27 27.12 5.63
C ILE A 402 15.50 28.37 6.50
N ILE A 403 15.38 28.24 7.83
CA ILE A 403 15.62 29.35 8.76
C ILE A 403 17.07 29.83 8.64
N VAL A 404 18.04 28.90 8.70
CA VAL A 404 19.47 29.24 8.67
C VAL A 404 19.84 29.88 7.33
N LEU A 405 19.47 29.26 6.20
CA LEU A 405 19.83 29.74 4.87
C LEU A 405 19.07 31.03 4.50
N GLY A 406 17.80 31.17 4.89
CA GLY A 406 17.01 32.38 4.65
C GLY A 406 17.48 33.59 5.47
N MET A 407 18.02 33.36 6.67
CA MET A 407 18.56 34.42 7.53
C MET A 407 19.99 34.85 7.14
N LEU A 408 20.74 34.01 6.41
CA LEU A 408 22.14 34.26 6.09
C LEU A 408 22.37 35.59 5.33
N PRO A 409 21.63 35.93 4.26
CA PRO A 409 21.82 37.19 3.55
C PRO A 409 21.54 38.42 4.44
N PHE A 410 20.54 38.31 5.31
CA PHE A 410 20.20 39.36 6.26
C PHE A 410 21.31 39.54 7.32
N TYR A 411 21.86 38.44 7.85
CA TYR A 411 22.98 38.49 8.78
C TYR A 411 24.23 39.16 8.16
N LEU A 412 24.56 38.83 6.91
CA LEU A 412 25.66 39.49 6.19
C LEU A 412 25.41 40.99 6.02
N LYS A 413 24.18 41.38 5.66
CA LYS A 413 23.79 42.79 5.53
C LYS A 413 23.85 43.55 6.86
N LEU A 414 23.47 42.91 7.97
CA LEU A 414 23.59 43.46 9.32
C LEU A 414 25.04 43.72 9.72
N LYS A 415 25.95 42.77 9.45
CA LYS A 415 27.37 42.88 9.80
C LYS A 415 28.08 44.03 9.07
N GLN A 416 27.62 44.35 7.86
CA GLN A 416 28.15 45.45 7.04
C GLN A 416 27.52 46.82 7.35
N ALA A 417 26.54 46.89 8.25
CA ALA A 417 25.81 48.12 8.53
C ALA A 417 26.63 49.09 9.41
N ASN A 418 26.92 50.29 8.89
CA ASN A 418 27.55 51.38 9.64
C ASN A 418 26.49 52.35 10.17
N ILE A 419 26.41 52.50 11.50
CA ILE A 419 25.43 53.32 12.22
C ILE A 419 25.44 54.78 11.72
N ALA A 420 26.61 55.35 11.47
CA ALA A 420 26.74 56.73 10.99
C ALA A 420 26.20 56.91 9.56
N LYS A 421 26.28 55.89 8.72
CA LYS A 421 25.75 55.89 7.35
C LYS A 421 24.23 55.64 7.32
N MET A 422 23.70 54.90 8.29
CA MET A 422 22.26 54.64 8.43
C MET A 422 21.48 55.92 8.78
N LEU A 423 22.07 56.82 9.57
CA LEU A 423 21.46 58.11 9.95
C LEU A 423 21.59 59.18 8.86
N LYS A 424 22.65 59.09 8.03
CA LYS A 424 22.91 60.01 6.90
C LYS A 424 22.16 59.67 5.62
N LYS A 425 21.40 58.57 5.56
CA LYS A 425 20.54 58.24 4.42
C LYS A 425 19.32 59.19 4.43
N LYS A 426 19.58 60.45 4.06
CA LYS A 426 18.59 61.50 3.77
C LYS A 426 18.00 61.22 2.40
N GLU A 427 16.66 61.24 2.39
CA GLU A 427 15.72 61.24 1.26
C GLU A 427 15.86 60.12 0.22
#